data_AF-A0A8D9EZW8-F1
#
_entry.id   AF-A0A8D9EZW8-F1
#
_cell.length_a   1.000
_cell.length_b   1.000
_cell.length_c   1.000
_cell.angle_alpha   90.00
_cell.angle_beta   90.00
_cell.angle_gamma   90.00
#
_symmetry.space_group_name_H-M   'P 1'
#
loop_
_entity.id
_entity.type
_entity.pdbx_description
1 polymer ?
#
loop_
_entity_poly.entity_id
_entity_poly.type
_entity_poly.pdbx_seq_one_letter_code
_entity_poly.pdbx_strand_id
1 'polypeptide(L)'
;MFRLALQRIQWSSLSKRPISYSCNVFSSNTPSNINNIYEPEYLDHLSPEIPLYDQVNVYLKGYDYPVLESYQKYVHKVAASLDIDSGEGWALPPQKLEITRTEPNSSIVDATYHLNIYKRNLQVVDVPSTIMPIFIEAIQAGLPEGVDLEVQVHTELHDEERHVPDLELKELEIKLEELGGPRDVKPIKRKKINRH
;
A
#
# COMPACT_ATOMS: atom_id res chain seq x y z
N MET A 1 -31.73 -26.52 23.80
CA MET A 1 -30.30 -26.71 23.51
C MET A 1 -29.88 -25.71 22.45
N PHE A 2 -28.67 -25.16 22.57
CA PHE A 2 -28.00 -24.14 21.74
C PHE A 2 -28.26 -22.66 22.08
N ARG A 3 -27.36 -22.11 22.91
CA ARG A 3 -27.10 -20.67 23.09
C ARG A 3 -26.19 -20.21 21.94
N LEU A 4 -26.58 -19.14 21.24
CA LEU A 4 -25.71 -18.41 20.31
C LEU A 4 -24.77 -17.52 21.11
N ALA A 5 -23.46 -17.72 20.96
CA ALA A 5 -22.43 -16.87 21.54
C ALA A 5 -21.97 -15.86 20.48
N LEU A 6 -22.32 -14.59 20.68
CA LEU A 6 -21.76 -13.44 19.97
C LEU A 6 -20.42 -13.09 20.62
N GLN A 7 -19.32 -13.31 19.91
CA GLN A 7 -17.98 -13.00 20.40
C GLN A 7 -17.62 -11.56 19.99
N ARG A 8 -17.62 -10.66 20.98
CA ARG A 8 -17.10 -9.29 20.88
C ARG A 8 -15.61 -9.34 20.55
N ILE A 9 -15.24 -8.78 19.41
CA ILE A 9 -13.85 -8.58 19.03
C ILE A 9 -13.32 -7.40 19.86
N GLN A 10 -12.34 -7.70 20.69
CA GLN A 10 -11.64 -6.77 21.56
C GLN A 10 -10.41 -6.26 20.81
N TRP A 11 -10.40 -4.98 20.43
CA TRP A 11 -9.20 -4.33 19.94
C TRP A 11 -8.29 -4.02 21.13
N SER A 12 -7.09 -4.61 21.17
CA SER A 12 -6.06 -4.23 22.13
C SER A 12 -4.75 -3.90 21.43
N SER A 13 -4.27 -2.71 21.77
CA SER A 13 -2.93 -2.13 21.61
C SER A 13 -2.40 -1.92 20.19
N LEU A 14 -2.79 -0.79 19.60
CA LEU A 14 -1.94 -0.11 18.62
C LEU A 14 -0.75 0.49 19.37
N SER A 15 0.43 -0.06 19.11
CA SER A 15 1.72 0.44 19.59
C SER A 15 1.97 1.85 19.04
N LYS A 16 1.92 2.86 19.93
CA LYS A 16 2.34 4.22 19.59
C LYS A 16 3.87 4.26 19.51
N ARG A 17 4.42 4.17 18.31
CA ARG A 17 5.80 4.59 18.05
C ARG A 17 5.83 6.12 18.07
N PRO A 18 6.76 6.77 18.79
CA PRO A 18 6.94 8.22 18.69
C PRO A 18 7.62 8.52 17.35
N ILE A 19 6.83 8.95 16.38
CA ILE A 19 7.35 9.53 15.15
C ILE A 19 7.85 10.92 15.53
N SER A 20 9.17 11.11 15.49
CA SER A 20 9.79 12.43 15.56
C SER A 20 9.39 13.20 14.30
N TYR A 21 8.39 14.06 14.43
CA TYR A 21 8.08 15.04 13.38
C TYR A 21 9.20 16.08 13.36
N SER A 22 10.15 15.96 12.42
CA SER A 22 10.65 17.17 11.77
C SER A 22 9.62 17.51 10.70
N CYS A 23 8.59 18.25 11.10
CA CYS A 23 7.71 18.88 10.14
C CYS A 23 8.54 19.89 9.35
N ASN A 24 8.82 19.58 8.09
CA ASN A 24 8.92 20.65 7.12
C ASN A 24 7.51 21.20 7.02
N VAL A 25 7.23 22.21 7.84
CA VAL A 25 6.07 23.08 7.67
C VAL A 25 6.06 23.45 6.20
N PHE A 26 5.07 22.97 5.47
CA PHE A 26 4.74 23.50 4.16
C PHE A 26 4.31 24.95 4.42
N SER A 27 5.30 25.83 4.50
CA SER A 27 5.10 27.26 4.50
C SER A 27 4.60 27.56 3.10
N SER A 28 3.27 27.52 2.94
CA SER A 28 2.63 28.21 1.85
C SER A 28 3.01 29.68 2.05
N ASN A 29 4.06 30.09 1.35
CA ASN A 29 4.36 31.50 1.12
C ASN A 29 3.21 32.02 0.25
N THR A 30 2.05 32.21 0.88
CA THR A 30 0.96 32.95 0.27
C THR A 30 1.47 34.40 0.18
N PRO A 31 1.50 35.01 -1.02
CA PRO A 31 1.79 36.43 -1.10
C PRO A 31 0.72 37.12 -0.27
N SER A 32 1.17 37.82 0.78
CA SER A 32 0.40 38.61 1.74
C SER A 32 -1.01 38.92 1.22
N ASN A 33 -1.98 38.12 1.70
CA ASN A 33 -3.37 38.23 1.34
C ASN A 33 -3.87 39.61 1.83
N ILE A 34 -3.97 40.57 0.89
CA ILE A 34 -4.47 41.94 1.11
C ILE A 34 -5.88 41.99 1.71
N ASN A 35 -6.57 40.85 1.81
CA ASN A 35 -7.88 40.73 2.44
C ASN A 35 -7.83 40.55 3.97
N ASN A 36 -6.65 40.35 4.58
CA ASN A 36 -6.53 39.95 5.99
C ASN A 36 -6.34 41.12 7.00
N ILE A 37 -6.56 42.37 6.59
CA ILE A 37 -6.40 43.55 7.49
C ILE A 37 -7.46 43.58 8.60
N TYR A 38 -8.62 42.97 8.36
CA TYR A 38 -9.79 43.06 9.24
C TYR A 38 -10.13 41.75 9.95
N GLU A 39 -9.46 40.65 9.63
CA GLU A 39 -9.71 39.35 10.25
C GLU A 39 -8.69 39.11 11.37
N PRO A 40 -9.13 38.92 12.62
CA PRO A 40 -8.22 38.65 13.73
C PRO A 40 -7.65 37.23 13.67
N GLU A 41 -6.36 37.11 13.99
CA GLU A 41 -5.50 35.92 13.91
C GLU A 41 -6.03 34.67 14.65
N TYR A 42 -7.03 34.82 15.55
CA TYR A 42 -7.63 33.68 16.24
C TYR A 42 -8.62 32.87 15.38
N LEU A 43 -9.09 33.40 14.26
CA LEU A 43 -10.02 32.69 13.35
C LEU A 43 -9.32 31.61 12.54
N ASP A 44 -8.05 31.82 12.20
CA ASP A 44 -7.23 30.81 11.50
C ASP A 44 -7.07 29.53 12.33
N HIS A 45 -6.94 29.65 13.66
CA HIS A 45 -6.86 28.51 14.58
C HIS A 45 -8.21 27.80 14.80
N LEU A 46 -9.33 28.40 14.37
CA LEU A 46 -10.67 27.81 14.46
C LEU A 46 -11.06 27.06 13.18
N SER A 47 -10.25 27.17 12.11
CA SER A 47 -10.49 26.42 10.88
C SER A 47 -10.32 24.92 11.14
N PRO A 48 -11.26 24.06 10.69
CA PRO A 48 -11.10 22.62 10.80
C PRO A 48 -9.89 22.17 9.98
N GLU A 49 -9.02 21.36 10.60
CA GLU A 49 -7.90 20.71 9.90
C GLU A 49 -8.45 19.67 8.91
N ILE A 50 -8.03 19.75 7.66
CA ILE A 50 -8.43 18.80 6.63
C ILE A 50 -7.74 17.47 6.92
N PRO A 51 -8.47 16.35 7.01
CA PRO A 51 -7.84 15.05 7.23
C PRO A 51 -7.00 14.66 6.01
N LEU A 52 -5.83 14.10 6.28
CA LEU A 52 -4.91 13.56 5.28
C LEU A 52 -5.09 12.04 5.20
N TYR A 53 -5.05 11.49 3.99
CA TYR A 53 -4.93 10.06 3.79
C TYR A 53 -3.48 9.63 4.05
N ASP A 54 -3.33 8.46 4.67
CA ASP A 54 -2.05 7.75 4.74
C ASP A 54 -1.57 7.37 3.33
N GLN A 55 -0.44 6.68 3.24
CA GLN A 55 0.13 6.20 1.98
C GLN A 55 -0.88 5.34 1.20
N VAL A 56 -1.12 5.69 -0.06
CA VAL A 56 -2.04 4.97 -0.96
C VAL A 56 -1.28 4.45 -2.17
N ASN A 57 -1.51 3.19 -2.52
CA ASN A 57 -0.95 2.55 -3.70
C ASN A 57 -1.98 2.55 -4.84
N VAL A 58 -1.55 2.99 -6.02
CA VAL A 58 -2.32 2.95 -7.26
C VAL A 58 -1.76 1.84 -8.15
N TYR A 59 -2.43 0.69 -8.14
CA TYR A 59 -2.12 -0.46 -8.97
C TYR A 59 -2.71 -0.32 -10.36
N LEU A 60 -1.85 -0.52 -11.35
CA LEU A 60 -2.17 -0.58 -12.77
C LEU A 60 -1.86 -1.99 -13.25
N LYS A 61 -2.84 -2.67 -13.82
CA LYS A 61 -2.66 -4.01 -14.41
C LYS A 61 -3.01 -3.95 -15.88
N GLY A 62 -2.23 -4.62 -16.73
CA GLY A 62 -2.51 -4.65 -18.15
C GLY A 62 -1.75 -5.75 -18.88
N TYR A 63 -2.25 -6.12 -20.06
CA TYR A 63 -1.61 -7.12 -20.92
C TYR A 63 -0.49 -6.50 -21.76
N ASP A 64 -0.64 -5.24 -22.17
CA ASP A 64 0.33 -4.54 -22.98
C ASP A 64 1.21 -3.60 -22.14
N TYR A 65 2.51 -3.86 -22.17
CA TYR A 65 3.50 -3.18 -21.34
C TYR A 65 3.69 -1.69 -21.70
N PRO A 66 3.82 -1.28 -22.98
CA PRO A 66 4.05 0.12 -23.35
C PRO A 66 2.86 1.01 -22.98
N VAL A 67 1.63 0.52 -23.12
CA VAL A 67 0.42 1.22 -22.69
C VAL A 67 0.48 1.45 -21.18
N LEU A 68 0.78 0.41 -20.40
CA LEU A 68 0.89 0.50 -18.95
C LEU A 68 1.96 1.50 -18.49
N GLU A 69 3.14 1.49 -19.12
CA GLU A 69 4.23 2.43 -18.86
C GLU A 69 3.84 3.88 -19.19
N SER A 70 3.17 4.09 -20.34
CA SER A 70 2.70 5.40 -20.74
C SER A 70 1.64 5.95 -19.78
N TYR A 71 0.77 5.06 -19.28
CA TYR A 71 -0.30 5.42 -18.36
C TYR A 71 0.24 5.72 -16.96
N GLN A 72 1.21 4.95 -16.47
CA GLN A 72 1.92 5.27 -15.22
C GLN A 72 2.53 6.68 -15.26
N LYS A 73 3.13 7.07 -16.38
CA LYS A 73 3.65 8.43 -16.59
C LYS A 73 2.55 9.48 -16.59
N TYR A 74 1.38 9.17 -17.15
CA TYR A 74 0.21 10.05 -17.10
C TYR A 74 -0.28 10.26 -15.66
N VAL A 75 -0.45 9.18 -14.89
CA VAL A 75 -0.86 9.24 -13.48
C VAL A 75 0.10 10.09 -12.65
N HIS A 76 1.42 9.93 -12.85
CA HIS A 76 2.42 10.76 -12.19
C HIS A 76 2.30 12.25 -12.56
N LYS A 77 1.96 12.57 -13.81
CA LYS A 77 1.72 13.97 -14.23
C LYS A 77 0.47 14.55 -13.59
N VAL A 78 -0.60 13.76 -13.46
CA VAL A 78 -1.84 14.18 -12.80
C VAL A 78 -1.56 14.46 -11.32
N ALA A 79 -0.82 13.58 -10.64
CA ALA A 79 -0.41 13.80 -9.24
C ALA A 79 0.38 15.12 -9.09
N ALA A 80 1.38 15.33 -9.95
CA ALA A 80 2.17 16.56 -9.95
C ALA A 80 1.35 17.82 -10.28
N SER A 81 0.30 17.69 -11.09
CA SER A 81 -0.57 18.83 -11.45
C SER A 81 -1.55 19.20 -10.34
N LEU A 82 -1.82 18.27 -9.42
CA LEU A 82 -2.66 18.48 -8.23
C LEU A 82 -1.83 18.78 -6.98
N ASP A 83 -0.54 19.06 -7.14
CA ASP A 83 0.42 19.30 -6.06
C ASP A 83 0.45 18.18 -5.00
N ILE A 84 0.24 16.94 -5.44
CA ILE A 84 0.30 15.77 -4.58
C ILE A 84 1.72 15.18 -4.61
N ASP A 85 2.27 14.87 -3.43
CA ASP A 85 3.57 14.22 -3.34
C ASP A 85 3.46 12.75 -3.78
N SER A 86 4.00 12.47 -4.96
CA SER A 86 4.13 11.10 -5.46
C SER A 86 5.39 10.48 -4.87
N GLY A 87 5.21 9.41 -4.10
CA GLY A 87 6.30 8.60 -3.57
C GLY A 87 6.98 7.76 -4.66
N GLU A 88 7.42 6.54 -4.30
CA GLU A 88 8.08 5.66 -5.26
C GLU A 88 7.06 4.97 -6.18
N GLY A 89 7.38 4.91 -7.48
CA GLY A 89 6.68 4.06 -8.45
C GLY A 89 7.54 2.85 -8.80
N TRP A 90 6.98 1.64 -8.70
CA TRP A 90 7.71 0.40 -8.97
C TRP A 90 6.93 -0.55 -9.88
N ALA A 91 7.65 -1.54 -10.41
CA ALA A 91 7.10 -2.62 -11.20
C ALA A 91 7.05 -3.91 -10.36
N LEU A 92 5.98 -4.68 -10.55
CA LEU A 92 5.87 -6.03 -10.00
C LEU A 92 6.22 -7.06 -11.08
N PRO A 93 6.72 -8.24 -10.68
CA PRO A 93 7.01 -9.30 -11.63
C PRO A 93 5.73 -9.72 -12.40
N PRO A 94 5.84 -9.97 -13.73
CA PRO A 94 4.67 -10.29 -14.53
C PRO A 94 4.11 -11.68 -14.19
N GLN A 95 2.79 -11.77 -14.13
CA GLN A 95 2.10 -13.04 -13.95
C GLN A 95 1.93 -13.70 -15.33
N LYS A 96 2.53 -14.88 -15.49
CA LYS A 96 2.42 -15.69 -16.72
C LYS A 96 1.22 -16.62 -16.60
N LEU A 97 0.27 -16.48 -17.51
CA LEU A 97 -0.91 -17.33 -17.63
C LEU A 97 -0.76 -18.21 -18.86
N GLU A 98 -1.08 -19.50 -18.69
CA GLU A 98 -1.19 -20.45 -19.79
C GLU A 98 -2.67 -20.83 -19.92
N ILE A 99 -3.26 -20.45 -21.05
CA ILE A 99 -4.68 -20.68 -21.36
C ILE A 99 -4.74 -21.76 -22.43
N THR A 100 -5.35 -22.89 -22.12
CA THR A 100 -5.50 -24.00 -23.05
C THR A 100 -6.92 -24.03 -23.61
N ARG A 101 -7.03 -24.12 -24.93
CA ARG A 101 -8.30 -24.34 -25.63
C ARG A 101 -8.44 -25.82 -25.92
N THR A 102 -9.59 -26.38 -25.54
CA THR A 102 -9.96 -27.76 -25.88
C THR A 102 -10.88 -27.79 -27.10
N GLU A 103 -10.82 -28.87 -27.85
CA GLU A 103 -11.78 -29.14 -28.92
C GLU A 103 -13.22 -29.24 -28.37
N PRO A 104 -14.25 -28.83 -29.15
CA PRO A 104 -15.64 -28.94 -28.72
C PRO A 104 -16.00 -30.42 -28.48
N ASN A 105 -16.60 -30.70 -27.32
CA ASN A 105 -17.00 -32.04 -26.88
C ASN A 105 -15.86 -33.04 -26.66
N SER A 106 -14.62 -32.58 -26.46
CA SER A 106 -13.51 -33.47 -26.07
C SER A 106 -12.61 -32.83 -25.00
N SER A 107 -11.79 -33.66 -24.35
CA SER A 107 -10.75 -33.22 -23.40
C SER A 107 -9.37 -33.02 -24.07
N ILE A 108 -9.30 -33.11 -25.39
CA ILE A 108 -8.05 -32.98 -26.14
C ILE A 108 -7.73 -31.49 -26.27
N VAL A 109 -6.49 -31.13 -25.95
CA VAL A 109 -5.98 -29.76 -26.10
C VAL A 109 -5.71 -29.49 -27.58
N ASP A 110 -6.32 -28.44 -28.09
CA ASP A 110 -6.19 -27.96 -29.47
C ASP A 110 -5.07 -26.91 -29.56
N ALA A 111 -5.17 -25.86 -28.74
CA ALA A 111 -4.23 -24.74 -28.76
C ALA A 111 -3.87 -24.28 -27.34
N THR A 112 -2.64 -23.81 -27.17
CA THR A 112 -2.16 -23.19 -25.93
C THR A 112 -1.79 -21.73 -26.21
N TYR A 113 -2.24 -20.83 -25.34
CA TYR A 113 -1.99 -19.40 -25.42
C TYR A 113 -1.24 -18.96 -24.17
N HIS A 114 -0.18 -18.18 -24.34
CA HIS A 114 0.57 -17.60 -23.25
C HIS A 114 0.23 -16.12 -23.12
N LEU A 115 -0.31 -15.74 -21.96
CA LEU A 115 -0.74 -14.37 -21.67
C LEU A 115 0.04 -13.86 -20.47
N ASN A 116 0.70 -12.71 -20.62
CA ASN A 116 1.43 -12.07 -19.53
C ASN A 116 0.61 -10.89 -19.00
N ILE A 117 0.42 -10.83 -17.68
CA ILE A 117 -0.16 -9.68 -17.01
C ILE A 117 0.97 -8.90 -16.36
N TYR A 118 1.16 -7.67 -16.81
CA TYR A 118 2.09 -6.72 -16.22
C TYR A 118 1.37 -5.90 -15.17
N LYS A 119 2.11 -5.56 -14.11
CA LYS A 119 1.60 -4.76 -12.99
C LYS A 119 2.57 -3.63 -12.68
N ARG A 120 2.05 -2.41 -12.56
CA ARG A 120 2.77 -1.22 -12.11
C ARG A 120 2.09 -0.61 -10.91
N ASN A 121 2.87 -0.05 -10.00
CA ASN A 121 2.37 0.69 -8.87
C ASN A 121 2.91 2.12 -8.88
N LEU A 122 2.11 3.04 -8.37
CA LEU A 122 2.51 4.38 -8.01
C LEU A 122 1.99 4.66 -6.59
N GLN A 123 2.91 4.94 -5.67
CA GLN A 123 2.55 5.31 -4.31
C GLN A 123 2.37 6.82 -4.19
N VAL A 124 1.35 7.23 -3.46
CA VAL A 124 1.03 8.63 -3.18
C VAL A 124 0.99 8.82 -1.67
N VAL A 125 1.52 9.95 -1.19
CA VAL A 125 1.70 10.23 0.24
C VAL A 125 1.00 11.54 0.61
N ASP A 126 0.48 11.63 1.84
CA ASP A 126 -0.07 12.84 2.46
C ASP A 126 -1.14 13.56 1.60
N VAL A 127 -2.09 12.81 1.05
CA VAL A 127 -3.13 13.37 0.17
C VAL A 127 -4.27 13.96 1.02
N PRO A 128 -4.65 15.24 0.84
CA PRO A 128 -5.78 15.79 1.55
C PRO A 128 -7.10 15.19 1.07
N SER A 129 -8.03 15.02 2.00
CA SER A 129 -9.31 14.35 1.73
C SER A 129 -10.14 15.00 0.62
N THR A 130 -9.97 16.31 0.42
CA THR A 130 -10.64 17.07 -0.64
C THR A 130 -10.08 16.79 -2.04
N ILE A 131 -8.78 16.52 -2.17
CA ILE A 131 -8.10 16.36 -3.48
C ILE A 131 -8.13 14.91 -3.96
N MET A 132 -8.05 13.93 -3.04
CA MET A 132 -8.08 12.51 -3.38
C MET A 132 -9.24 12.10 -4.33
N PRO A 133 -10.51 12.49 -4.12
CA PRO A 133 -11.58 12.13 -5.05
C PRO A 133 -11.38 12.72 -6.46
N ILE A 134 -10.86 13.95 -6.56
CA ILE A 134 -10.55 14.61 -7.83
C ILE A 134 -9.44 13.86 -8.57
N PHE A 135 -8.42 13.43 -7.82
CA PHE A 135 -7.32 12.62 -8.36
C PHE A 135 -7.82 11.28 -8.92
N ILE A 136 -8.65 10.55 -8.16
CA ILE A 136 -9.22 9.27 -8.59
C ILE A 136 -10.09 9.46 -9.84
N GLU A 137 -10.92 10.50 -9.88
CA GLU A 137 -11.78 10.80 -11.02
C GLU A 137 -10.96 11.15 -12.28
N ALA A 138 -9.91 11.96 -12.14
CA ALA A 138 -9.03 12.33 -13.25
C ALA A 138 -8.29 11.12 -13.85
N ILE A 139 -7.90 10.17 -13.01
CA ILE A 139 -7.28 8.92 -13.45
C ILE A 139 -8.32 8.02 -14.11
N GLN A 140 -9.47 7.82 -13.48
CA GLN A 140 -10.55 7.00 -14.04
C GLN A 140 -11.01 7.51 -15.41
N ALA A 141 -11.11 8.83 -15.60
CA ALA A 141 -11.48 9.44 -16.87
C ALA A 141 -10.40 9.26 -17.95
N GLY A 142 -9.13 9.09 -17.56
CA GLY A 142 -8.00 8.87 -18.46
C GLY A 142 -7.64 7.40 -18.69
N LEU A 143 -8.41 6.44 -18.17
CA LEU A 143 -8.07 5.03 -18.18
C LEU A 143 -8.08 4.46 -19.62
N PRO A 144 -6.94 3.96 -20.13
CA PRO A 144 -6.88 3.37 -21.46
C PRO A 144 -7.53 1.98 -21.50
N GLU A 145 -7.87 1.53 -22.70
CA GLU A 145 -8.45 0.22 -22.91
C GLU A 145 -7.49 -0.91 -22.51
N GLY A 146 -8.04 -1.96 -21.89
CA GLY A 146 -7.26 -3.13 -21.47
C GLY A 146 -6.31 -2.88 -20.30
N VAL A 147 -6.46 -1.76 -19.58
CA VAL A 147 -5.80 -1.48 -18.32
C VAL A 147 -6.81 -1.44 -17.18
N ASP A 148 -6.53 -2.20 -16.13
CA ASP A 148 -7.32 -2.21 -14.90
C ASP A 148 -6.62 -1.34 -13.84
N LEU A 149 -7.40 -0.51 -13.16
CA LEU A 149 -6.97 0.37 -12.08
C LEU A 149 -7.50 -0.14 -10.75
N GLU A 150 -6.64 -0.22 -9.75
CA GLU A 150 -6.99 -0.61 -8.38
C GLU A 150 -6.29 0.31 -7.39
N VAL A 151 -7.06 0.88 -6.45
CA VAL A 151 -6.54 1.81 -5.43
C VAL A 151 -6.68 1.14 -4.07
N GLN A 152 -5.56 0.99 -3.36
CA GLN A 152 -5.52 0.32 -2.05
C GLN A 152 -4.67 1.12 -1.06
N VAL A 153 -5.00 1.01 0.22
CA VAL A 153 -4.17 1.59 1.29
C VAL A 153 -2.88 0.79 1.42
N HIS A 154 -1.75 1.49 1.51
CA HIS A 154 -0.45 0.86 1.63
C HIS A 154 -0.34 0.05 2.94
N THR A 155 0.16 -1.18 2.84
CA THR A 155 0.31 -2.15 3.94
C THR A 155 1.65 -2.85 3.77
N GLU A 156 2.28 -3.28 4.86
CA GLU A 156 3.58 -3.98 4.86
C GLU A 156 3.61 -5.21 3.91
N LEU A 157 2.48 -5.90 3.73
CA LEU A 157 2.37 -7.03 2.79
C LEU A 157 2.66 -6.66 1.33
N HIS A 158 2.36 -5.42 0.93
CA HIS A 158 2.62 -4.94 -0.43
C HIS A 158 4.10 -4.66 -0.67
N ASP A 159 4.84 -4.31 0.38
CA ASP A 159 6.30 -4.19 0.32
C ASP A 159 6.95 -5.58 0.26
N GLU A 160 6.44 -6.55 1.01
CA GLU A 160 6.92 -7.94 0.94
C GLU A 160 6.76 -8.53 -0.47
N GLU A 161 5.67 -8.24 -1.19
CA GLU A 161 5.44 -8.70 -2.57
C GLU A 161 6.49 -8.18 -3.56
N ARG A 162 7.09 -7.02 -3.28
CA ARG A 162 8.19 -6.45 -4.08
C ARG A 162 9.47 -7.26 -3.92
N HIS A 163 9.69 -7.88 -2.76
CA HIS A 163 10.93 -8.57 -2.44
C HIS A 163 10.94 -10.02 -2.92
N VAL A 164 12.10 -10.48 -3.39
CA VAL A 164 12.29 -11.91 -3.72
C VAL A 164 12.31 -12.70 -2.40
N PRO A 165 11.49 -13.75 -2.26
CA PRO A 165 11.48 -14.55 -1.03
C PRO A 165 12.81 -15.28 -0.85
N ASP A 166 13.34 -15.24 0.37
CA ASP A 166 14.53 -16.01 0.75
C ASP A 166 14.14 -17.49 0.96
N LEU A 167 14.47 -18.33 -0.01
CA LEU A 167 14.14 -19.75 0.01
C LEU A 167 14.96 -20.51 1.05
N GLU A 168 16.22 -20.13 1.28
CA GLU A 168 17.10 -20.80 2.23
C GLU A 168 16.62 -20.60 3.66
N LEU A 169 16.22 -19.36 4.01
CA LEU A 169 15.62 -19.07 5.31
C LEU A 169 14.36 -19.90 5.55
N LYS A 170 13.46 -19.96 4.57
CA LYS A 170 12.23 -20.78 4.66
C LYS A 170 12.53 -22.26 4.85
N GLU A 171 13.52 -22.79 4.14
CA GLU A 171 13.93 -24.19 4.33
C GLU A 171 14.51 -24.45 5.73
N LEU A 172 15.30 -23.52 6.26
CA LEU A 172 15.84 -23.65 7.61
C LEU A 172 14.75 -23.56 8.67
N GLU A 173 13.76 -22.69 8.49
CA GLU A 173 12.58 -22.60 9.36
C GLU A 173 11.80 -23.93 9.38
N ILE A 174 11.54 -24.51 8.21
CA ILE A 174 10.87 -25.82 8.10
C ILE A 174 11.69 -26.91 8.81
N LYS A 175 13.00 -26.98 8.58
CA LYS A 175 13.90 -27.95 9.25
C LYS A 175 13.88 -27.78 10.78
N LEU A 176 13.83 -26.54 11.27
CA LEU A 176 13.73 -26.26 12.70
C LEU A 176 12.38 -26.69 13.28
N GLU A 177 11.29 -26.47 12.55
CA GLU A 177 9.95 -26.91 12.93
C GLU A 177 9.88 -28.44 13.02
N GLU A 178 10.42 -29.15 12.02
CA GLU A 178 10.55 -30.62 12.01
C GLU A 178 11.36 -31.16 13.19
N LEU A 179 12.41 -30.44 13.62
CA LEU A 179 13.26 -30.81 14.75
C LEU A 179 12.68 -30.45 16.13
N GLY A 180 11.43 -29.96 16.18
CA GLY A 180 10.68 -29.70 17.41
C GLY A 180 10.62 -28.23 17.84
N GLY A 181 10.89 -27.30 16.92
CA GLY A 181 10.70 -25.86 17.10
C GLY A 181 11.65 -25.21 18.12
N PRO A 182 11.47 -23.90 18.38
CA PRO A 182 12.25 -23.19 19.39
C PRO A 182 11.98 -23.81 20.76
N ARG A 183 13.00 -24.43 21.36
CA ARG A 183 12.90 -24.84 22.76
C ARG A 183 12.84 -23.57 23.61
N ASP A 184 11.76 -23.38 24.37
CA ASP A 184 11.65 -22.29 25.35
C ASP A 184 12.80 -22.39 26.36
N VAL A 185 13.90 -21.68 26.12
CA VAL A 185 14.98 -21.56 27.09
C VAL A 185 14.48 -20.67 28.23
N LYS A 186 13.94 -21.30 29.29
CA LYS A 186 13.52 -20.57 30.49
C LYS A 186 14.71 -19.76 31.03
N PRO A 187 14.56 -18.44 31.26
CA PRO A 187 15.65 -17.62 31.75
C PRO A 187 16.12 -18.12 33.12
N ILE A 188 17.42 -18.40 33.23
CA ILE A 188 18.05 -18.87 34.45
C ILE A 188 17.92 -17.76 35.51
N LYS A 189 17.06 -17.95 36.51
CA LYS A 189 16.95 -17.05 37.67
C LYS A 189 18.27 -17.10 38.44
N ARG A 190 19.14 -16.11 38.22
CA ARG A 190 20.35 -15.91 39.03
C ARG A 190 19.92 -15.63 40.48
N LYS A 191 20.12 -16.59 41.39
CA LYS A 191 19.95 -16.38 42.83
C LYS A 191 20.87 -15.24 43.26
N LYS A 192 20.29 -14.13 43.72
CA LYS A 192 21.06 -13.05 44.35
C LYS A 192 21.70 -13.63 45.61
N ILE A 193 23.03 -13.73 45.58
CA ILE A 193 23.83 -14.13 46.74
C ILE A 193 23.80 -12.93 47.70
N ASN A 194 23.07 -13.06 48.81
CA ASN A 194 23.13 -12.08 49.90
C ASN A 194 24.51 -12.18 50.55
N ARG A 195 25.36 -11.19 50.34
CA ARG A 195 26.58 -11.02 51.13
C ARG A 195 26.17 -10.54 52.52
N HIS A 196 26.53 -11.31 53.54
CA HIS A 196 26.40 -10.95 54.95
C HIS A 196 27.34 -9.79 55.29
#